data_AF-A0A9P1NIM6-F1
#
_entry.id   AF-A0A9P1NIM6-F1
#
_cell.length_a   1.000
_cell.length_b   1.000
_cell.length_c   1.000
_cell.angle_alpha   90.00
_cell.angle_beta   90.00
_cell.angle_gamma   90.00
#
_symmetry.space_group_name_H-M   'P 1'
#
loop_
_entity.id
_entity.type
_entity.pdbx_description
1 polymer ?
#
loop_
_entity_poly.entity_id
_entity_poly.type
_entity_poly.pdbx_seq_one_letter_code
_entity_poly.pdbx_strand_id
1 'polypeptide(L)' 'MIDWFSDIKYFYEKKLWTKKQVFDVVGKRITPEQYKEITGDEYIEGSPPTETTPVSE' A
#
# COMPACT_ATOMS: atom_id res chain seq x y z
N MET A 1 8.55 18.49 7.90
CA MET A 1 7.82 17.99 6.72
C MET A 1 7.35 16.59 7.10
N ILE A 2 6.12 16.19 6.80
CA ILE A 2 5.67 14.84 7.14
C ILE A 2 6.01 13.91 5.98
N ASP A 3 6.84 12.91 6.26
CA ASP A 3 7.27 11.88 5.32
C ASP A 3 6.27 10.71 5.30
N TRP A 4 5.13 10.93 4.64
CA TRP A 4 4.07 9.92 4.54
C TRP A 4 4.58 8.59 3.98
N PHE A 5 5.54 8.62 3.07
CA PHE A 5 6.17 7.44 2.52
C PHE A 5 6.81 6.56 3.59
N SER A 6 7.64 7.15 4.46
CA SER A 6 8.33 6.42 5.53
C SER A 6 7.35 5.85 6.54
N ASP A 7 6.31 6.61 6.91
CA ASP A 7 5.26 6.13 7.83
C ASP A 7 4.47 4.97 7.22
N ILE A 8 4.02 5.09 5.96
CA ILE A 8 3.24 4.04 5.29
C ILE A 8 4.09 2.80 5.05
N LYS A 9 5.36 2.97 4.66
CA LYS A 9 6.32 1.88 4.54
C LYS A 9 6.46 1.14 5.88
N TYR A 10 6.67 1.88 6.96
CA TYR A 10 6.75 1.32 8.31
C TYR A 10 5.47 0.57 8.69
N PHE A 11 4.29 1.14 8.43
CA PHE A 11 3.01 0.47 8.72
C PHE A 11 2.83 -0.81 7.90
N TYR A 12 3.23 -0.81 6.64
CA TYR A 12 3.18 -1.99 5.78
C TYR A 12 4.16 -3.07 6.24
N GLU A 13 5.42 -2.71 6.54
CA GLU A 13 6.44 -3.61 7.09
C GLU A 13 6.03 -4.21 8.44
N LYS A 14 5.34 -3.43 9.28
CA LYS A 14 4.77 -3.88 10.55
C LYS A 14 3.47 -4.67 10.39
N LYS A 15 2.99 -4.89 9.16
CA LYS A 15 1.70 -5.53 8.85
C LYS A 15 0.50 -4.83 9.50
N LEU A 16 0.65 -3.55 9.83
CA LEU A 16 -0.44 -2.69 10.32
C LEU A 16 -1.33 -2.25 9.16
N TRP A 17 -0.74 -2.15 7.96
CA TRP A 17 -1.43 -1.79 6.73
C TRP A 17 -1.34 -2.93 5.71
N THR A 18 -2.45 -3.19 5.04
CA THR A 18 -2.54 -4.11 3.88
C THR A 18 -2.20 -3.38 2.59
N LYS A 19 -1.88 -4.11 1.50
CA LYS A 19 -1.68 -3.48 0.17
C LYS A 19 -2.86 -2.62 -0.24
N LYS A 20 -4.10 -3.04 0.09
CA LYS A 20 -5.31 -2.25 -0.18
C LYS A 20 -5.30 -0.88 0.51
N GLN A 21 -4.84 -0.80 1.75
CA GLN A 21 -4.75 0.48 2.47
C GLN A 21 -3.66 1.37 1.87
N VAL A 22 -2.51 0.78 1.50
CA VAL A 22 -1.45 1.51 0.78
C VAL A 22 -1.97 2.01 -0.58
N PHE A 23 -2.77 1.20 -1.28
CA PHE A 23 -3.40 1.55 -2.56
C PHE A 23 -4.38 2.72 -2.43
N ASP A 24 -5.22 2.77 -1.40
CA ASP A 24 -6.25 3.82 -1.22
C ASP A 24 -5.65 5.23 -1.00
N VAL A 25 -4.44 5.27 -0.46
CA VAL A 25 -3.72 6.53 -0.20
C VAL A 25 -2.80 6.95 -1.34
N VAL A 26 -2.68 6.13 -2.40
CA VAL A 26 -1.99 6.53 -3.63
C VAL A 26 -2.77 7.68 -4.27
N GLY A 27 -2.05 8.72 -4.70
CA GLY A 27 -2.62 9.97 -5.21
C GLY A 27 -3.09 10.95 -4.12
N LYS A 28 -3.18 10.51 -2.85
CA LYS A 28 -3.53 11.36 -1.70
C LYS A 28 -2.32 11.67 -0.81
N ARG A 29 -1.52 10.65 -0.51
CA ARG A 29 -0.38 10.69 0.44
C ARG A 29 0.93 10.32 -0.23
N ILE A 30 0.88 9.32 -1.11
CA ILE A 30 2.03 8.75 -1.82
C ILE A 30 1.76 8.66 -3.32
N THR A 31 2.81 8.45 -4.10
CA THR A 31 2.71 8.24 -5.54
C THR A 31 2.60 6.75 -5.91
N PRO A 32 2.15 6.42 -7.14
CA PRO A 32 2.18 5.04 -7.67
C PRO A 32 3.57 4.38 -7.59
N GLU A 33 4.63 5.15 -7.81
CA GLU A 33 6.02 4.70 -7.71
C GLU A 33 6.36 4.28 -6.27
N GLN A 34 5.94 5.09 -5.30
CA GLN A 34 6.10 4.79 -3.88
C GLN A 34 5.29 3.57 -3.44
N TYR A 35 4.08 3.40 -3.97
CA TYR A 35 3.29 2.19 -3.75
C TYR A 35 4.06 0.94 -4.20
N LYS A 36 4.70 0.99 -5.38
CA LYS A 36 5.54 -0.11 -5.89
C LYS A 36 6.76 -0.36 -5.02
N GLU A 37 7.39 0.69 -4.49
CA GLU A 37 8.48 0.53 -3.52
C GLU A 37 8.04 -0.10 -2.19
N ILE A 38 6.86 0.25 -1.69
CA ILE A 38 6.35 -0.25 -0.42
C ILE A 38 5.87 -1.69 -0.56
N THR A 39 5.05 -1.95 -1.58
CA THR A 39 4.33 -3.22 -1.73
C THR A 39 5.05 -4.23 -2.62
N GLY A 40 5.92 -3.77 -3.53
CA GLY A 40 6.51 -4.56 -4.60
C GLY A 40 5.62 -4.71 -5.84
N ASP A 41 4.36 -4.27 -5.78
CA ASP A 41 3.37 -4.45 -6.85
C ASP A 41 3.20 -3.16 -7.66
N GLU A 42 2.84 -3.33 -8.94
CA GLU A 42 2.48 -2.18 -9.76
C GLU A 42 1.11 -1.63 -9.33
N TYR A 43 1.04 -0.31 -9.18
CA TYR A 43 -0.22 0.36 -8.92
C TYR A 43 -1.05 0.40 -10.21
N ILE A 44 -2.16 -0.35 -10.23
CA ILE A 44 -3.11 -0.38 -11.34
C ILE A 44 -4.38 0.33 -10.88
N GLU A 45 -4.60 1.56 -11.37
CA GLU A 45 -5.80 2.32 -11.06
C GLU A 45 -7.06 1.52 -11.44
N GLY A 46 -8.00 1.38 -10.50
CA GLY A 46 -9.23 0.60 -10.70
C GLY A 46 -9.08 -0.92 -10.52
N SER A 47 -7.86 -1.44 -10.37
CA SER A 47 -7.62 -2.83 -9.95
C SER A 47 -6.98 -2.84 -8.56
N PRO A 48 -7.78 -2.81 -7.48
CA PRO A 48 -7.20 -2.93 -6.15
C PRO A 48 -6.45 -4.26 -6.07
N PRO A 49 -5.27 -4.29 -5.41
CA PRO A 49 -4.53 -5.52 -5.21
C PRO A 49 -5.46 -6.51 -4.50
N THR A 50 -5.80 -7.60 -5.17
CA THR A 50 -6.42 -8.77 -4.56
C THR A 50 -5.35 -9.45 -3.71
N GLU A 51 -5.03 -8.83 -2.58
CA GLU A 51 -4.23 -9.47 -1.56
C GLU A 51 -5.05 -10.64 -1.06
N THR A 52 -4.64 -11.85 -1.46
CA THR A 52 -5.12 -13.14 -1.00
C THR A 52 -5.04 -13.16 0.52
N THR A 53 -6.07 -12.62 1.17
CA THR A 53 -6.42 -13.02 2.51
C THR A 53 -6.85 -14.47 2.34
N PRO A 54 -6.12 -15.48 2.87
CA PRO A 54 -6.76 -16.75 3.07
C PRO A 54 -7.94 -16.43 3.99
N VAL A 55 -9.14 -16.52 3.44
CA VAL A 55 -10.35 -16.63 4.24
C VAL A 55 -10.13 -17.84 5.14
N SER A 56 -9.61 -17.62 6.34
CA SER A 56 -9.73 -18.58 7.41
C SER A 56 -11.20 -18.57 7.79
N GLU A 57 -11.84 -19.62 7.28
CA GLU A 57 -13.17 -20.18 7.56
C GLU A 57 -13.75 -19.87 8.95
#